data_AF-A0A356KRH0-F1
#
_entry.id   AF-A0A356KRH0-F1
#
_cell.length_a   1.000
_cell.length_b   1.000
_cell.length_c   1.000
_cell.angle_alpha   90.00
_cell.angle_beta   90.00
_cell.angle_gamma   90.00
#
_symmetry.space_group_name_H-M   'P 1'
#
loop_
_entity.id
_entity.type
_entity.pdbx_description
1 polymer ?
#
loop_
_entity_poly.entity_id
_entity_poly.type
_entity_poly.pdbx_seq_one_letter_code
_entity_poly.pdbx_strand_id
1 'polypeptide(L)'
;MIALPFVLLAVLAALAVVTIRGRAARRRELAQPGRAPSAPLEVEDFHALEARVSRERCEACQVDFKQSGEGSRVHEGRRLRVVRLVCPRCEDERELFFQVG
;
A
#
# COMPACT_ATOMS: atom_id res chain seq x y z
N MET A 1 -15.69 -38.70 9.39
CA MET A 1 -16.14 -37.39 8.84
C MET A 1 -15.80 -36.20 9.78
N ILE A 2 -14.69 -36.23 10.52
CA ILE A 2 -14.36 -35.22 11.58
C ILE A 2 -13.35 -34.16 11.10
N ALA A 3 -12.71 -34.34 9.94
CA ALA A 3 -11.66 -33.44 9.46
C ALA A 3 -12.18 -32.09 8.90
N LEU A 4 -13.41 -32.06 8.38
CA LEU A 4 -14.01 -30.88 7.74
C LEU A 4 -14.09 -29.64 8.65
N PRO A 5 -14.60 -29.72 9.90
CA PRO A 5 -14.66 -28.55 10.78
C PRO A 5 -13.27 -28.06 11.18
N PHE A 6 -12.29 -28.94 11.36
CA PHE A 6 -10.92 -28.56 11.71
C PHE A 6 -10.21 -27.83 10.56
N VAL A 7 -10.38 -28.30 9.33
CA VAL A 7 -9.83 -27.63 8.14
C VAL A 7 -10.47 -26.26 7.95
N LEU A 8 -11.79 -26.14 8.11
CA LEU A 8 -12.49 -24.86 8.01
C LEU A 8 -12.02 -23.87 9.09
N LEU A 9 -11.87 -24.33 10.33
CA LEU A 9 -11.39 -23.51 11.44
C LEU A 9 -9.95 -23.02 11.19
N ALA A 10 -9.08 -23.88 10.65
CA ALA A 10 -7.71 -23.51 10.31
C ALA A 10 -7.64 -22.47 9.19
N VAL A 11 -8.49 -22.59 8.16
CA VAL A 11 -8.58 -21.61 7.06
C VAL A 11 -9.09 -20.26 7.58
N LEU A 12 -10.12 -20.25 8.42
CA LEU A 12 -10.65 -19.03 9.03
C LEU A 12 -9.64 -18.36 9.97
N ALA A 13 -8.93 -19.15 10.78
CA ALA A 13 -7.86 -18.65 11.64
C ALA A 13 -6.70 -18.04 10.83
N ALA A 14 -6.32 -18.67 9.71
CA ALA A 14 -5.29 -18.13 8.81
C ALA A 14 -5.73 -16.79 8.19
N LEU A 15 -6.97 -16.69 7.71
CA LEU A 15 -7.57 -15.44 7.19
C LEU A 15 -7.61 -14.35 8.26
N ALA A 16 -8.05 -14.67 9.48
CA ALA A 16 -8.10 -13.73 10.59
C ALA A 16 -6.70 -13.20 10.96
N VAL A 17 -5.69 -14.07 11.00
CA VAL A 17 -4.31 -13.68 11.29
C VAL A 17 -3.72 -12.78 10.19
N VAL A 18 -4.00 -13.06 8.91
CA VAL A 18 -3.58 -12.21 7.78
C VAL A 18 -4.20 -10.81 7.88
N THR A 19 -5.50 -10.72 8.20
CA THR A 19 -6.18 -9.43 8.32
C THR A 19 -5.71 -8.61 9.53
N ILE A 20 -5.47 -9.24 10.67
CA ILE A 20 -4.97 -8.56 11.89
C ILE A 20 -3.53 -8.07 11.69
N ARG A 21 -2.65 -8.90 11.12
CA ARG A 21 -1.27 -8.49 10.82
C ARG A 21 -1.22 -7.36 9.80
N GLY A 22 -2.06 -7.41 8.76
CA GLY A 22 -2.17 -6.32 7.78
C GLY A 22 -2.59 -4.99 8.41
N ARG A 23 -3.47 -4.99 9.42
CA ARG A 23 -3.86 -3.76 10.13
C ARG A 23 -2.76 -3.16 11.00
N ALA A 24 -2.02 -4.00 11.73
CA ALA A 24 -0.92 -3.54 12.58
C ALA A 24 0.25 -3.01 11.74
N ALA A 25 0.53 -3.66 10.61
CA ALA A 25 1.55 -3.22 9.66
C ALA A 25 1.14 -1.92 8.95
N ARG A 26 -0.14 -1.79 8.53
CA ARG A 26 -0.70 -0.54 7.95
C ARG A 26 -0.52 0.69 8.84
N ARG A 27 -0.59 0.55 10.17
CA ARG A 27 -0.34 1.67 11.10
C ARG A 27 1.13 2.11 11.12
N ARG A 28 2.07 1.17 11.03
CA ARG A 28 3.51 1.48 10.94
C ARG A 28 3.87 2.02 9.55
N GLU A 29 3.14 1.58 8.54
CA GLU A 29 3.32 1.97 7.16
C GLU A 29 2.94 3.43 6.90
N LEU A 30 1.90 3.96 7.56
CA LEU A 30 1.54 5.38 7.48
C LEU A 30 2.62 6.34 8.02
N ALA A 31 3.56 5.83 8.82
CA ALA A 31 4.71 6.61 9.30
C ALA A 31 5.86 6.64 8.28
N GLN A 32 5.77 5.92 7.16
CA GLN A 32 6.80 5.94 6.13
C GLN A 32 6.67 7.18 5.23
N PRO A 33 7.80 7.80 4.85
CA PRO A 33 7.81 8.88 3.87
C PRO A 33 7.10 8.48 2.57
N GLY A 34 6.30 9.40 2.05
CA GLY A 34 5.47 9.24 0.87
C GLY A 34 4.13 8.55 1.11
N ARG A 35 3.79 8.12 2.33
CA ARG A 35 2.48 7.50 2.65
C ARG A 35 1.43 8.47 3.17
N ALA A 36 1.79 9.73 3.37
CA ALA A 36 0.88 10.79 3.76
C ALA A 36 1.20 12.10 3.01
N PRO A 37 0.20 12.96 2.75
CA PRO A 37 0.44 14.29 2.16
C PRO A 37 1.34 15.18 3.02
N SER A 38 1.29 15.01 4.35
CA SER A 38 2.09 15.77 5.32
C SER A 38 3.55 15.29 5.42
N ALA A 39 3.86 14.13 4.85
CA ALA A 39 5.20 13.58 4.78
C ALA A 39 5.43 13.01 3.37
N PRO A 40 5.43 13.86 2.32
CA PRO A 40 5.67 13.39 0.96
C PRO A 40 7.10 12.87 0.83
N LEU A 41 7.32 11.98 -0.14
CA LEU A 41 8.67 11.55 -0.48
C LEU A 41 9.29 12.58 -1.44
N GLU A 42 10.40 13.17 -1.03
CA GLU A 42 11.23 14.02 -1.90
C GLU A 42 11.91 13.13 -2.95
N VAL A 43 11.77 13.49 -4.22
CA VAL A 43 12.41 12.80 -5.35
C VAL A 43 12.98 13.83 -6.33
N GLU A 44 14.19 13.55 -6.82
CA GLU A 44 14.89 14.44 -7.75
C GLU A 44 14.26 14.41 -9.15
N ASP A 45 13.73 13.26 -9.56
CA ASP A 45 13.11 13.08 -10.88
C ASP A 45 11.97 12.04 -10.90
N PHE A 46 11.33 11.93 -12.07
CA PHE A 46 10.25 10.97 -12.31
C PHE A 46 10.72 9.50 -12.30
N HIS A 47 11.97 9.21 -12.66
CA HIS A 47 12.48 7.84 -12.64
C HIS A 47 12.64 7.33 -11.21
N ALA A 48 13.06 8.18 -10.28
CA ALA A 48 13.13 7.87 -8.86
C ALA A 48 11.73 7.54 -8.29
N LEU A 49 10.69 8.25 -8.75
CA LEU A 49 9.30 7.97 -8.43
C LEU A 49 8.87 6.60 -8.95
N GLU A 50 9.08 6.30 -10.24
CA GLU A 50 8.72 5.01 -10.84
C GLU A 50 9.46 3.83 -10.17
N ALA A 51 10.74 4.02 -9.85
CA ALA A 51 11.54 3.04 -9.12
C ALA A 51 10.98 2.80 -7.71
N ARG A 52 10.43 3.82 -7.04
CA ARG A 52 9.79 3.65 -5.73
C ARG A 52 8.46 2.94 -5.84
N VAL A 53 7.64 3.30 -6.83
CA VAL A 53 6.32 2.71 -7.10
C VAL A 53 6.44 1.23 -7.42
N SER A 54 7.38 0.85 -8.28
CA SER A 54 7.60 -0.56 -8.70
C SER A 54 8.03 -1.49 -7.56
N ARG A 55 8.52 -0.96 -6.43
CA ARG A 55 8.91 -1.73 -5.24
C ARG A 55 7.77 -1.93 -4.23
N GLU A 56 6.59 -1.36 -4.49
CA GLU A 56 5.45 -1.46 -3.58
C GLU A 56 4.79 -2.83 -3.61
N ARG A 57 4.72 -3.49 -2.44
CA ARG A 57 4.10 -4.80 -2.28
C ARG A 57 2.93 -4.75 -1.30
N CYS A 58 1.88 -5.46 -1.65
CA CYS A 58 0.76 -5.71 -0.75
C CYS A 58 1.22 -6.63 0.37
N GLU A 59 1.20 -6.17 1.61
CA GLU A 59 1.65 -6.96 2.76
C GLU A 59 0.75 -8.19 3.01
N ALA A 60 -0.54 -8.09 2.68
CA ALA A 60 -1.49 -9.18 2.86
C ALA A 60 -1.33 -10.28 1.79
N CYS A 61 -1.21 -9.89 0.52
CA CYS A 61 -1.14 -10.82 -0.60
C CYS A 61 0.28 -11.18 -1.05
N GLN A 62 1.28 -10.44 -0.56
CA GLN A 62 2.69 -10.55 -0.92
C GLN A 62 2.94 -10.42 -2.43
N VAL A 63 2.08 -9.69 -3.14
CA VAL A 63 2.22 -9.40 -4.58
C VAL A 63 2.48 -7.92 -4.80
N ASP A 64 3.04 -7.57 -5.95
CA ASP A 64 3.29 -6.19 -6.33
C ASP A 64 1.97 -5.46 -6.57
N PHE A 65 1.92 -4.21 -6.09
CA PHE A 65 0.84 -3.31 -6.46
C PHE A 65 0.88 -3.00 -7.95
N LYS A 66 -0.29 -2.76 -8.54
CA LYS A 66 -0.43 -2.20 -9.88
C LYS A 66 -0.82 -0.74 -9.78
N GLN A 67 -0.27 0.07 -10.68
CA GLN A 67 -0.66 1.46 -10.78
C GLN A 67 -2.07 1.57 -11.37
N SER A 68 -2.96 2.19 -10.62
CA SER A 68 -4.35 2.45 -11.03
C SER A 68 -4.56 3.87 -11.54
N GLY A 69 -3.66 4.80 -11.21
CA GLY A 69 -3.71 6.15 -11.75
C GLY A 69 -2.65 7.08 -11.19
N GLU A 70 -2.57 8.26 -11.79
CA GLU A 70 -1.70 9.36 -11.33
C GLU A 70 -2.48 10.66 -11.28
N GLY A 71 -2.05 11.56 -10.41
CA GLY A 71 -2.63 12.88 -10.31
C GLY A 71 -1.75 13.87 -9.58
N SER A 72 -2.35 14.99 -9.20
CA SER A 72 -1.74 15.98 -8.33
C SER A 72 -2.72 16.35 -7.22
N ARG A 73 -2.22 16.57 -6.01
CA ARG A 73 -3.01 17.07 -4.88
C ARG A 73 -2.28 18.24 -4.27
N VAL A 74 -3.00 19.33 -3.99
CA VAL A 74 -2.44 20.46 -3.25
C VAL A 74 -2.58 20.18 -1.76
N HIS A 75 -1.48 20.30 -1.02
CA HIS A 75 -1.44 20.16 0.43
C HIS A 75 -0.54 21.26 1.01
N GLU A 76 -1.06 22.06 1.94
CA GLU A 76 -0.32 23.19 2.56
C GLU A 76 0.35 24.13 1.55
N GLY A 77 -0.34 24.43 0.44
CA GLY A 77 0.17 25.30 -0.62
C GLY A 77 1.21 24.66 -1.56
N ARG A 78 1.62 23.41 -1.30
CA ARG A 78 2.52 22.65 -2.18
C ARG A 78 1.73 21.74 -3.09
N ARG A 79 2.16 21.63 -4.35
CA ARG A 79 1.58 20.70 -5.32
C ARG A 79 2.33 19.37 -5.24
N LEU A 80 1.69 18.36 -4.67
CA LEU A 80 2.23 17.01 -4.57
C LEU A 80 1.80 16.19 -5.80
N ARG A 81 2.70 15.37 -6.31
CA ARG A 81 2.37 14.29 -7.25
C ARG A 81 1.79 13.13 -6.46
N VAL A 82 0.70 12.54 -6.94
CA VAL A 82 0.04 11.41 -6.29
C VAL A 82 0.00 10.23 -7.24
N VAL A 83 0.47 9.07 -6.79
CA VAL A 83 0.35 7.80 -7.52
C VAL A 83 -0.60 6.90 -6.75
N ARG A 84 -1.60 6.38 -7.45
CA ARG A 84 -2.58 5.44 -6.92
C ARG A 84 -2.20 4.03 -7.32
N LEU A 85 -2.26 3.15 -6.33
CA LEU A 85 -1.86 1.77 -6.41
C LEU A 85 -3.01 0.88 -5.95
N VAL A 86 -3.22 -0.23 -6.65
CA VAL A 86 -4.22 -1.24 -6.32
C VAL A 86 -3.59 -2.64 -6.31
N CYS A 87 -3.90 -3.44 -5.29
CA CYS A 87 -3.49 -4.83 -5.26
C CYS A 87 -4.37 -5.65 -6.20
N PRO A 88 -3.83 -6.37 -7.19
CA PRO A 88 -4.64 -7.14 -8.14
C PRO A 88 -5.33 -8.38 -7.54
N ARG A 89 -5.08 -8.69 -6.25
CA ARG A 89 -5.64 -9.87 -5.57
C ARG A 89 -6.71 -9.54 -4.55
N CYS A 90 -6.46 -8.54 -3.72
CA CYS A 90 -7.38 -8.14 -2.64
C CYS A 90 -7.97 -6.75 -2.83
N GLU A 91 -7.66 -6.08 -3.94
CA GLU A 91 -8.18 -4.75 -4.29
C GLU A 91 -7.84 -3.66 -3.27
N ASP A 92 -6.92 -3.90 -2.34
CA ASP A 92 -6.44 -2.87 -1.41
C ASP A 92 -5.86 -1.71 -2.20
N GLU A 93 -6.26 -0.49 -1.84
CA GLU A 93 -5.82 0.74 -2.48
C GLU A 93 -4.82 1.48 -1.61
N ARG A 94 -3.90 2.16 -2.28
CA ARG A 94 -2.81 2.89 -1.66
C ARG A 94 -2.46 4.13 -2.47
N GLU A 95 -2.29 5.24 -1.79
CA GLU A 95 -1.77 6.48 -2.39
C GLU A 95 -0.33 6.70 -1.94
N LEU A 96 0.53 7.08 -2.88
CA LEU A 96 1.87 7.59 -2.62
C LEU A 96 1.92 9.07 -2.98
N PHE A 97 2.54 9.87 -2.11
CA PHE A 97 2.69 11.32 -2.24
C PHE A 97 4.15 11.66 -2.47
N PHE A 98 4.43 12.41 -3.52
CA PHE A 98 5.77 12.82 -3.89
C PHE A 98 5.86 14.34 -4.03
N GLN A 99 6.97 14.89 -3.59
CA GLN A 99 7.39 16.25 -3.86
C GLN A 99 8.55 16.17 -4.86
N VAL A 100 8.39 16.86 -5.99
CA VAL A 100 9.45 16.98 -7.01
C VAL A 100 10.09 18.34 -6.81
N GLY A 101 11.42 18.39 -6.72
CA GLY A 101 12.18 19.59 -6.39
C GLY A 101 13.63 19.50 -6.84
#